data_AF-A0A7X1BU47-F1
#
_entry.id   AF-A0A7X1BU47-F1
#
_cell.length_a   1.000
_cell.length_b   1.000
_cell.length_c   1.000
_cell.angle_alpha   90.00
_cell.angle_beta   90.00
_cell.angle_gamma   90.00
#
_symmetry.space_group_name_H-M   'P 1'
#
loop_
_entity.id
_entity.type
_entity.pdbx_description
1 polymer ?
#
loop_
_entity_poly.entity_id
_entity_poly.type
_entity_poly.pdbx_seq_one_letter_code
_entity_poly.pdbx_strand_id
1 'polypeptide(L)'
;MSDLKTLNNIRTLRAQARECQLEFLDEILEKLTVVVEERREEESQVQAELEERTRKLEEVRKMILDQGIDPSELLQTMSAGKSAGKAKRPARPAKYQYVDTN
;
A
#
# COMPACT_ATOMS: atom_id res chain seq x y z
N MET A 1 -5.84 18.16 -0.79
CA MET A 1 -7.06 17.39 -0.45
C MET A 1 -8.27 18.28 -0.11
N SER A 2 -8.16 19.61 -0.28
CA SER A 2 -9.14 20.59 0.19
C SER A 2 -10.22 20.90 -0.85
N ASP A 3 -9.87 20.88 -2.14
CA ASP A 3 -10.75 21.36 -3.23
C ASP A 3 -11.79 20.33 -3.68
N LEU A 4 -11.52 19.03 -3.53
CA LEU A 4 -12.52 17.97 -3.76
C LEU A 4 -13.60 17.96 -2.66
N LYS A 5 -13.29 18.46 -1.46
CA LYS A 5 -14.26 18.50 -0.35
C LYS A 5 -15.33 19.56 -0.55
N THR A 6 -15.01 20.67 -1.22
CA THR A 6 -15.99 21.71 -1.55
C THR A 6 -16.97 21.22 -2.63
N LEU A 7 -16.51 20.38 -3.57
CA LEU A 7 -17.37 19.69 -4.55
C LEU A 7 -18.32 18.67 -3.90
N ASN A 8 -17.97 18.12 -2.74
CA ASN A 8 -18.84 17.18 -2.01
C ASN A 8 -20.05 17.88 -1.36
N ASN A 9 -19.98 19.18 -1.11
CA ASN A 9 -21.10 19.92 -0.53
C ASN A 9 -22.09 20.37 -1.61
N ILE A 10 -23.24 19.69 -1.68
CA ILE A 10 -24.26 19.95 -2.70
C ILE A 10 -24.83 21.37 -2.67
N ARG A 11 -24.80 22.09 -1.53
CA ARG A 11 -25.32 23.46 -1.44
C ARG A 11 -24.39 24.45 -2.14
N THR A 12 -23.09 24.34 -1.87
CA THR A 12 -22.08 25.18 -2.53
C THR A 12 -21.97 24.82 -4.02
N LEU A 13 -22.03 23.53 -4.35
CA LEU A 13 -22.00 23.07 -5.74
C LEU A 13 -23.19 23.61 -6.55
N ARG A 14 -24.41 23.61 -5.98
CA ARG A 14 -25.59 24.19 -6.65
C ARG A 14 -25.50 25.70 -6.83
N ALA A 15 -24.88 26.43 -5.89
CA ALA A 15 -24.69 27.87 -6.03
C ALA A 15 -23.73 28.16 -7.20
N GLN A 16 -22.61 27.46 -7.26
CA GLN A 16 -21.62 27.57 -8.34
C GLN A 16 -22.19 27.12 -9.69
N ALA A 17 -22.97 26.03 -9.72
CA ALA A 17 -23.58 25.52 -10.95
C ALA A 17 -24.58 26.49 -11.59
N ARG A 18 -25.18 27.41 -10.82
CA ARG A 18 -26.07 28.46 -11.38
C ARG A 18 -25.29 29.56 -12.12
N GLU A 19 -24.01 29.71 -11.80
CA GLU A 19 -23.11 30.71 -12.41
C GLU A 19 -22.38 30.13 -13.64
N CYS A 20 -22.54 28.83 -13.91
CA CYS A 20 -21.92 28.12 -15.03
C CYS A 20 -22.94 27.70 -16.10
N GLN A 21 -22.46 27.49 -17.33
CA GLN A 21 -23.26 26.90 -18.40
C GLN A 21 -23.41 25.38 -18.22
N LEU A 22 -24.50 24.82 -18.74
CA LEU A 22 -24.80 23.39 -18.63
C LEU A 22 -23.73 22.52 -19.31
N GLU A 23 -23.25 22.93 -20.48
CA GLU A 23 -22.18 22.22 -21.22
C GLU A 23 -20.90 22.07 -20.38
N PHE A 24 -20.54 23.11 -19.62
CA PHE A 24 -19.37 23.07 -18.73
C PHE A 24 -19.58 22.10 -17.55
N LEU A 25 -20.80 21.97 -17.04
CA LEU A 25 -21.13 21.00 -15.99
C LEU A 25 -21.04 19.57 -16.51
N ASP A 26 -21.47 19.33 -17.76
CA ASP A 26 -21.37 18.02 -18.40
C ASP A 26 -19.91 17.62 -18.62
N GLU A 27 -19.04 18.54 -19.06
CA GLU A 27 -17.60 18.27 -19.18
C GLU A 27 -16.95 17.92 -17.84
N ILE A 28 -17.32 18.61 -16.75
CA ILE A 28 -16.83 18.30 -15.41
C ILE A 28 -17.28 16.90 -14.98
N LEU A 29 -18.54 16.57 -15.25
CA LEU A 29 -19.11 15.25 -14.94
C LEU A 29 -18.37 14.15 -15.69
N GLU A 30 -18.12 14.33 -16.99
CA GLU A 30 -17.38 13.36 -17.80
C GLU A 30 -15.98 13.12 -17.24
N LYS A 31 -15.22 14.19 -16.98
CA LYS A 31 -13.86 14.11 -16.39
C LYS A 31 -13.88 13.43 -15.02
N LEU A 32 -14.84 13.77 -14.16
CA LEU A 32 -14.96 13.15 -12.84
C LEU A 32 -15.32 11.67 -12.94
N THR A 33 -16.17 11.30 -13.91
CA THR A 33 -16.54 9.91 -14.16
C THR A 33 -15.33 9.10 -14.58
N VAL A 34 -14.51 9.60 -15.52
CA VAL A 34 -13.25 8.97 -15.92
C VAL A 34 -12.34 8.73 -14.70
N VAL A 35 -12.10 9.77 -13.89
CA VAL A 35 -11.25 9.66 -12.69
C VAL A 35 -11.81 8.64 -11.69
N VAL A 36 -13.14 8.57 -11.51
CA VAL A 36 -13.77 7.60 -10.61
C VAL A 36 -13.60 6.18 -11.13
N GLU A 37 -13.79 5.94 -12.43
CA GLU A 37 -13.60 4.62 -13.03
C GLU A 37 -12.13 4.19 -12.99
N GLU A 38 -11.18 5.08 -13.30
CA GLU A 38 -9.73 4.79 -13.14
C GLU A 38 -9.41 4.35 -11.71
N ARG A 39 -9.94 5.05 -10.70
CA ARG A 39 -9.73 4.68 -9.29
C ARG A 39 -10.39 3.37 -8.91
N ARG A 40 -11.58 3.08 -9.44
CA ARG A 40 -12.26 1.79 -9.22
C ARG A 40 -11.49 0.65 -9.85
N GLU A 41 -10.94 0.85 -11.05
CA GLU A 41 -10.11 -0.13 -11.73
C GLU A 41 -8.81 -0.37 -10.97
N GLU A 42 -8.13 0.68 -10.51
CA GLU A 42 -6.94 0.57 -9.65
C GLU A 42 -7.25 -0.22 -8.37
N GLU A 43 -8.31 0.14 -7.64
CA GLU A 43 -8.72 -0.56 -6.43
C GLU A 43 -9.10 -2.02 -6.71
N SER A 44 -9.81 -2.28 -7.80
CA SER A 44 -10.18 -3.63 -8.22
C SER A 44 -8.96 -4.47 -8.60
N GLN A 45 -7.96 -3.89 -9.27
CA GLN A 45 -6.72 -4.58 -9.62
C GLN A 45 -5.93 -4.93 -8.36
N VAL A 46 -5.78 -3.97 -7.44
CA VAL A 46 -5.12 -4.21 -6.15
C VAL A 46 -5.87 -5.30 -5.36
N GLN A 47 -7.20 -5.27 -5.35
CA GLN A 47 -8.00 -6.29 -4.71
C GLN A 47 -7.81 -7.66 -5.37
N ALA A 48 -7.83 -7.74 -6.70
CA ALA A 48 -7.61 -8.99 -7.44
C ALA A 48 -6.20 -9.57 -7.19
N GLU A 49 -5.17 -8.74 -7.15
CA GLU A 49 -3.81 -9.17 -6.81
C GLU A 49 -3.71 -9.72 -5.38
N LEU A 50 -4.39 -9.06 -4.43
CA LEU A 50 -4.47 -9.53 -3.05
C LEU A 50 -5.22 -10.87 -2.97
N GLU A 51 -6.35 -11.00 -3.66
CA GLU A 51 -7.14 -12.23 -3.72
C GLU A 51 -6.38 -13.38 -4.39
N GLU A 52 -5.65 -13.13 -5.47
CA GLU A 52 -4.77 -14.11 -6.08
C GLU A 52 -3.66 -14.55 -5.13
N ARG A 53 -3.05 -13.58 -4.43
CA ARG A 53 -1.99 -13.88 -3.47
C ARG A 53 -2.52 -14.70 -2.30
N THR A 54 -3.68 -14.35 -1.74
CA THR A 54 -4.29 -15.11 -0.63
C THR A 54 -4.71 -16.49 -1.10
N ARG A 55 -5.30 -16.62 -2.29
CA ARG A 55 -5.64 -17.91 -2.89
C ARG A 55 -4.42 -18.81 -3.07
N LYS A 56 -3.33 -18.29 -3.65
CA LYS A 56 -2.07 -19.04 -3.80
C LYS A 56 -1.51 -19.46 -2.44
N LEU A 57 -1.58 -18.59 -1.42
CA LEU A 57 -1.16 -18.93 -0.06
C LEU A 57 -2.03 -20.03 0.58
N GLU A 58 -3.35 -19.99 0.36
CA GLU A 58 -4.27 -21.03 0.84
C GLU A 58 -4.04 -22.37 0.15
N GLU A 59 -3.80 -22.37 -1.16
CA GLU A 59 -3.47 -23.57 -1.93
C GLU A 59 -2.16 -24.20 -1.41
N VAL A 60 -1.12 -23.39 -1.21
CA VAL A 60 0.15 -23.84 -0.62
C VAL A 60 -0.06 -24.36 0.80
N ARG A 61 -0.87 -23.68 1.62
CA ARG A 61 -1.18 -24.11 2.98
C ARG A 61 -1.86 -25.49 3.00
N LYS A 62 -2.81 -25.73 2.10
CA LYS A 62 -3.48 -27.04 1.96
C LYS A 62 -2.48 -28.12 1.57
N MET A 63 -1.63 -27.85 0.57
CA MET A 63 -0.60 -28.81 0.13
C MET A 63 0.36 -29.21 1.26
N ILE A 64 0.79 -28.26 2.10
CA ILE A 64 1.68 -28.54 3.24
C ILE A 64 0.97 -29.43 4.29
N LEU A 65 -0.30 -29.14 4.58
CA LEU A 65 -1.11 -29.94 5.50
C LEU A 65 -1.39 -31.35 4.96
N ASP A 66 -1.65 -31.49 3.65
CA ASP A 66 -1.88 -32.79 3.01
C ASP A 66 -0.64 -33.70 3.07
N GLN A 67 0.56 -33.11 3.10
CA GLN A 67 1.82 -33.84 3.31
C GLN A 67 2.08 -34.16 4.80
N GLY A 68 1.16 -33.80 5.70
CA GLY A 68 1.28 -34.05 7.13
C GLY A 68 2.31 -33.16 7.83
N ILE A 69 2.73 -32.07 7.20
CA ILE A 69 3.72 -31.13 7.74
C ILE A 69 2.96 -29.94 8.35
N ASP A 70 3.32 -29.54 9.57
CA ASP A 70 2.81 -28.29 10.15
C ASP A 70 3.54 -27.10 9.49
N PRO A 71 2.83 -26.11 8.92
CA PRO A 71 3.43 -24.89 8.39
C PRO A 71 4.40 -24.20 9.37
N SER A 72 4.12 -24.28 10.67
CA SER A 72 4.92 -23.67 11.72
C SER A 72 6.29 -24.35 11.88
N GLU A 73 6.32 -25.68 11.81
CA GLU A 73 7.54 -26.49 11.89
C GLU A 73 8.41 -26.31 10.64
N LEU A 74 7.78 -26.24 9.46
CA LEU A 74 8.46 -25.96 8.20
C LEU A 74 9.12 -24.57 8.19
N LEU A 75 8.41 -23.55 8.68
CA LEU A 75 8.95 -22.19 8.82
C LEU A 75 10.13 -22.15 9.79
N GLN A 76 10.06 -22.88 10.91
CA GLN A 76 11.15 -22.97 11.86
C GLN A 76 12.38 -23.64 11.26
N THR A 77 12.24 -24.76 10.55
CA THR A 77 13.37 -25.45 9.91
C THR A 77 14.02 -24.60 8.80
N MET A 78 13.24 -23.87 8.00
CA MET A 78 13.77 -22.93 7.00
C MET A 78 14.46 -21.72 7.63
N SER A 79 13.95 -21.22 8.77
CA SER A 79 14.55 -20.10 9.49
C SER A 79 15.84 -20.48 10.25
N ALA A 80 15.94 -21.72 10.72
CA ALA A 80 17.12 -22.26 11.39
C ALA A 80 18.35 -22.32 10.46
N GLY A 81 18.15 -22.39 9.14
CA GLY A 81 19.21 -22.27 8.13
C GLY A 81 19.80 -20.85 7.99
N LYS A 82 19.16 -19.82 8.57
CA LYS A 82 19.69 -18.46 8.71
C LYS A 82 20.25 -18.25 10.12
N SER A 83 21.13 -19.15 10.57
CA SER A 83 21.80 -18.99 11.85
C SER A 83 22.73 -17.77 11.84
N ALA A 84 22.31 -16.73 12.57
CA ALA A 84 23.14 -15.79 13.33
C ALA A 84 24.45 -15.29 12.67
N GLY A 85 24.32 -14.26 11.83
CA GLY A 85 25.47 -13.45 11.40
C GLY A 85 26.10 -12.69 12.58
N LYS A 86 27.13 -13.31 13.18
CA LYS A 86 28.23 -12.76 14.01
C LYS A 86 27.88 -11.55 14.90
N ALA A 87 27.87 -11.77 16.22
CA ALA A 87 27.91 -10.72 17.22
C ALA A 87 28.99 -9.68 16.86
N LYS A 88 28.55 -8.45 16.58
CA LYS A 88 29.41 -7.33 16.18
C LYS A 88 30.27 -6.95 17.39
N ARG A 89 31.56 -7.25 17.33
CA ARG A 89 32.52 -6.86 18.38
C ARG A 89 32.42 -5.35 18.62
N PRO A 90 32.47 -4.87 19.87
CA PRO A 90 32.40 -3.44 20.15
C PRO A 90 33.52 -2.72 19.41
N ALA A 91 33.16 -1.62 18.75
CA ALA A 91 34.12 -0.79 18.03
C ALA A 91 35.15 -0.25 19.03
N ARG A 92 36.44 -0.32 18.66
CA ARG A 92 37.49 0.26 19.48
C ARG A 92 37.34 1.78 19.49
N PRO A 93 37.57 2.45 20.64
CA PRO A 93 37.48 3.90 20.71
C PRO A 93 38.48 4.54 19.75
N ALA A 94 38.09 5.66 19.15
CA ALA A 94 38.92 6.42 18.23
C ALA A 94 40.17 6.95 18.95
N LYS A 95 41.33 6.86 18.29
CA LYS A 95 42.63 7.24 18.88
C LYS A 95 42.82 8.77 18.97
N TYR A 96 42.13 9.54 18.13
CA TYR A 96 42.17 11.00 18.14
C TYR A 96 40.77 11.56 17.88
N GLN A 97 40.38 12.54 18.69
CA GLN A 97 39.12 13.29 18.56
C GLN A 97 39.49 14.72 18.17
N TYR A 98 38.94 15.20 17.06
CA TYR A 98 39.12 16.59 16.65
C TYR A 98 38.20 17.48 17.49
N VAL A 99 38.77 18.51 18.12
CA VAL A 99 38.00 19.56 18.79
C VAL A 99 38.15 20.79 17.92
N ASP A 100 37.06 21.20 17.27
CA ASP A 100 37.02 22.42 16.49
C ASP A 100 36.76 23.59 17.45
N THR A 101 37.67 24.56 17.46
CA THR A 101 37.54 25.80 18.23
C THR A 101 37.43 26.95 17.24
N ASN A 102 36.19 27.31 16.91
CA ASN A 102 35.85 28.54 16.21
C ASN A 102 34.73 29.26 16.96
#